data_AF-A0A183EAI3-F1
#
_entry.id   AF-A0A183EAI3-F1
#
_cell.length_a   1.000
_cell.length_b   1.000
_cell.length_c   1.000
_cell.angle_alpha   90.00
_cell.angle_beta   90.00
_cell.angle_gamma   90.00
#
_symmetry.space_group_name_H-M   'P 1'
#
loop_
_entity.id
_entity.type
_entity.pdbx_description
1 polymer ?
#
loop_
_entity_poly.entity_id
_entity_poly.type
_entity_poly.pdbx_seq_one_letter_code
_entity_poly.pdbx_strand_id
1 'polypeptide(L)'
;MLCWRYAILLLFAIVSEAGAIEPSPDDLSVSAERTVDISTQVVKVIVRYELVNSGNQEINSFLHVVHENEHSRLAYITASDSRKDTKLRVSKIEKARADVKKGYVAYKVELLNMIPPSGKAVVTVEYHLVEYLEPFPTKITQADTQFVIYKGNAHVSSIYPVTQETTVVLLPNGKLESHTTVPPTRLDAYKLTYGPYSNQKPFTFVCFFLK
;
A
#
# COMPACT_ATOMS: atom_id res chain seq x y z
N MET A 1 51.58 -43.44 -31.93
CA MET A 1 51.53 -41.97 -31.91
C MET A 1 50.09 -41.57 -32.19
N LEU A 2 49.36 -41.19 -31.12
CA LEU A 2 48.87 -39.83 -30.86
C LEU A 2 47.75 -39.44 -31.85
N CYS A 3 46.51 -39.11 -31.46
CA CYS A 3 46.05 -38.53 -30.21
C CYS A 3 44.54 -38.76 -30.08
N TRP A 4 44.16 -39.32 -28.94
CA TRP A 4 42.80 -39.39 -28.38
C TRP A 4 42.53 -38.06 -27.66
N ARG A 5 41.24 -37.67 -27.58
CA ARG A 5 40.61 -36.67 -26.67
C ARG A 5 40.69 -35.26 -27.29
N TYR A 6 39.64 -34.46 -27.41
CA TYR A 6 38.56 -34.15 -26.47
C TYR A 6 37.33 -33.63 -27.23
N ALA A 7 36.17 -34.26 -27.08
CA ALA A 7 34.88 -33.64 -27.39
C ALA A 7 34.37 -32.98 -26.11
N ILE A 8 34.48 -31.65 -26.01
CA ILE A 8 33.94 -30.87 -24.89
C ILE A 8 32.47 -30.61 -25.19
N LEU A 9 31.59 -31.45 -24.65
CA LEU A 9 30.16 -31.20 -24.58
C LEU A 9 29.92 -30.08 -23.54
N LEU A 10 29.74 -28.86 -24.02
CA LEU A 10 29.25 -27.73 -23.22
C LEU A 10 27.78 -27.97 -22.89
N LEU A 11 27.55 -28.56 -21.71
CA LEU A 11 26.23 -28.72 -21.11
C LEU A 11 25.77 -27.34 -20.62
N PHE A 12 24.98 -26.63 -21.44
CA PHE A 12 24.29 -25.41 -21.02
C PHE A 12 23.26 -25.81 -19.96
N ALA A 13 23.62 -25.60 -18.68
CA ALA A 13 22.66 -25.68 -17.59
C ALA A 13 21.66 -24.53 -17.76
N ILE A 14 20.47 -24.84 -18.25
CA ILE A 14 19.33 -23.94 -18.20
C ILE A 14 18.94 -23.86 -16.72
N VAL A 15 19.49 -22.87 -16.03
CA VAL A 15 18.96 -22.45 -14.73
C VAL A 15 17.61 -21.82 -15.03
N SER A 16 16.54 -22.62 -14.93
CA SER A 16 15.19 -22.02 -14.90
C SER A 16 15.10 -21.25 -13.61
N GLU A 17 15.10 -19.93 -13.71
CA GLU A 17 14.79 -19.05 -12.62
C GLU A 17 13.37 -19.41 -12.18
N ALA A 18 13.24 -20.11 -11.05
CA ALA A 18 11.96 -20.37 -10.42
C ALA A 18 11.45 -19.02 -9.96
N GLY A 19 10.74 -18.33 -10.86
CA GLY A 19 10.06 -17.09 -10.56
C GLY A 19 9.16 -17.37 -9.38
N ALA A 20 9.32 -16.59 -8.31
CA ALA A 20 8.36 -16.59 -7.23
C ALA A 20 6.97 -16.38 -7.86
N ILE A 21 6.06 -17.33 -7.64
CA ILE A 21 4.70 -17.24 -8.16
C ILE A 21 4.02 -16.10 -7.39
N GLU A 22 3.92 -14.94 -8.03
CA GLU A 22 3.18 -13.81 -7.50
C GLU A 22 1.68 -14.11 -7.66
N PRO A 23 0.85 -13.86 -6.64
CA PRO A 23 -0.58 -14.11 -6.76
C PRO A 23 -1.17 -13.23 -7.88
N SER A 24 -2.05 -13.81 -8.69
CA SER A 24 -2.84 -13.02 -9.61
C SER A 24 -3.84 -12.14 -8.82
N PRO A 25 -4.35 -11.05 -9.40
CA PRO A 25 -5.34 -10.21 -8.73
C PRO A 25 -6.59 -10.95 -8.24
N ASP A 26 -6.95 -12.07 -8.89
CA ASP A 26 -8.16 -12.86 -8.56
C ASP A 26 -7.91 -13.92 -7.47
N ASP A 27 -6.65 -14.27 -7.20
CA ASP A 27 -6.30 -15.30 -6.20
C ASP A 27 -6.40 -14.79 -4.75
N LEU A 28 -6.48 -13.47 -4.56
CA LEU A 28 -6.42 -12.85 -3.25
C LEU A 28 -7.53 -11.82 -3.08
N SER A 29 -8.28 -11.94 -1.99
CA SER A 29 -9.21 -10.90 -1.55
C SER A 29 -8.69 -10.22 -0.29
N VAL A 30 -8.91 -8.90 -0.20
CA VAL A 30 -8.37 -8.10 0.90
C VAL A 30 -9.48 -7.38 1.66
N SER A 31 -9.33 -7.30 2.98
CA SER A 31 -10.06 -6.36 3.83
C SER A 31 -9.02 -5.41 4.46
N ALA A 32 -9.27 -4.11 4.44
CA ALA A 32 -8.24 -3.13 4.78
C ALA A 32 -8.73 -2.00 5.70
N GLU A 33 -7.99 -1.76 6.78
CA GLU A 33 -8.15 -0.56 7.59
C GLU A 33 -6.92 0.34 7.38
N ARG A 34 -7.14 1.53 6.83
CA ARG A 34 -6.09 2.52 6.60
C ARG A 34 -6.23 3.66 7.60
N THR A 35 -5.15 3.93 8.33
CA THR A 35 -5.00 5.14 9.15
C THR A 35 -3.99 6.07 8.48
N VAL A 36 -4.39 7.32 8.25
CA VAL A 36 -3.53 8.41 7.77
C VAL A 36 -3.40 9.41 8.91
N ASP A 37 -2.22 9.52 9.48
CA ASP A 37 -1.93 10.50 10.53
C ASP A 37 -1.26 11.73 9.92
N ILE A 38 -1.99 12.85 9.96
CA ILE A 38 -1.53 14.17 9.52
C ILE A 38 -1.33 15.13 10.70
N SER A 39 -1.22 14.61 11.92
CA SER A 39 -1.02 15.42 13.13
C SER A 39 0.36 16.06 13.22
N THR A 40 1.33 15.56 12.43
CA THR A 40 2.68 16.09 12.32
C THR A 40 3.00 16.50 10.88
N GLN A 41 4.15 17.15 10.67
CA GLN A 41 4.60 17.56 9.33
C GLN A 41 4.91 16.37 8.40
N VAL A 42 5.19 15.19 8.97
CA VAL A 42 5.39 13.95 8.23
C VAL A 42 4.09 13.17 8.28
N VAL A 43 3.53 12.87 7.11
CA VAL A 43 2.31 12.07 7.03
C VAL A 43 2.69 10.61 7.24
N LYS A 44 2.09 9.97 8.23
CA LYS A 44 2.25 8.53 8.47
C LYS A 44 1.02 7.80 7.97
N VAL A 45 1.19 6.81 7.12
CA VAL A 45 0.11 5.96 6.64
C VAL A 45 0.34 4.53 7.11
N ILE A 46 -0.65 3.97 7.78
CA ILE A 46 -0.66 2.58 8.26
C ILE A 46 -1.84 1.90 7.59
N VAL A 47 -1.59 0.83 6.84
CA VAL A 47 -2.62 -0.01 6.24
C VAL A 47 -2.53 -1.40 6.84
N ARG A 48 -3.57 -1.79 7.57
CA ARG A 48 -3.73 -3.14 8.09
C ARG A 48 -4.58 -3.93 7.12
N TYR A 49 -4.01 -4.98 6.55
CA TYR A 49 -4.66 -5.90 5.63
C TYR A 49 -5.02 -7.21 6.34
N GLU A 50 -6.25 -7.67 6.18
CA GLU A 50 -6.61 -9.09 6.28
C GLU A 50 -6.65 -9.66 4.87
N LEU A 51 -5.72 -10.57 4.59
CA LEU A 51 -5.56 -11.24 3.31
C LEU A 51 -6.26 -12.59 3.36
N VAL A 52 -7.10 -12.90 2.37
CA VAL A 52 -7.77 -14.19 2.24
C VAL A 52 -7.40 -14.80 0.90
N ASN A 53 -6.81 -15.99 0.93
CA ASN A 53 -6.46 -16.73 -0.28
C ASN A 53 -7.72 -17.39 -0.87
N SER A 54 -8.15 -16.89 -2.01
CA SER A 54 -9.29 -17.40 -2.77
C SER A 54 -8.87 -18.34 -3.91
N GLY A 55 -7.57 -18.47 -4.16
CA GLY A 55 -6.99 -19.37 -5.16
C GLY A 55 -6.75 -20.80 -4.65
N ASN A 56 -6.19 -21.62 -5.54
CA ASN A 56 -5.90 -23.04 -5.30
C ASN A 56 -4.45 -23.32 -4.91
N GLN A 57 -3.59 -22.31 -4.95
CA GLN A 57 -2.16 -22.41 -4.65
C GLN A 57 -1.84 -21.67 -3.36
N GLU A 58 -0.75 -22.06 -2.70
CA GLU A 58 -0.26 -21.34 -1.54
C GLU A 58 0.37 -20.01 -1.94
N ILE A 59 0.08 -18.94 -1.21
CA ILE A 59 0.56 -17.58 -1.50
C ILE A 59 1.64 -17.21 -0.49
N ASN A 60 2.82 -16.80 -0.97
CA ASN A 60 3.96 -16.41 -0.13
C ASN A 60 4.24 -14.90 -0.10
N SER A 61 3.52 -14.12 -0.89
CA SER A 61 3.74 -12.68 -1.02
C SER A 61 2.49 -11.99 -1.56
N PHE A 62 2.37 -10.69 -1.38
CA PHE A 62 1.34 -9.87 -2.00
C PHE A 62 1.89 -8.50 -2.39
N LEU A 63 1.17 -7.80 -3.27
CA LEU A 63 1.55 -6.46 -3.71
C LEU A 63 0.77 -5.38 -2.97
N HIS A 64 1.51 -4.46 -2.35
CA HIS A 64 1.00 -3.17 -1.91
C HIS A 64 1.24 -2.12 -3.01
N VAL A 65 0.26 -1.26 -3.28
CA VAL A 65 0.39 -0.20 -4.28
C VAL A 65 0.25 1.18 -3.66
N VAL A 66 1.14 2.08 -4.08
CA VAL A 66 1.18 3.49 -3.67
C VAL A 66 0.88 4.34 -4.91
N HIS A 67 0.00 5.32 -4.78
CA HIS A 67 -0.30 6.23 -5.89
C HIS A 67 0.91 7.13 -6.18
N GLU A 68 1.12 7.54 -7.43
CA GLU A 68 2.31 8.28 -7.86
C GLU A 68 2.54 9.58 -7.07
N ASN A 69 1.45 10.28 -6.71
CA ASN A 69 1.52 11.48 -5.87
C ASN A 69 2.15 11.19 -4.50
N GLU A 70 1.73 10.11 -3.84
CA GLU A 70 2.31 9.69 -2.55
C GLU A 70 3.73 9.14 -2.76
N HIS A 71 3.95 8.33 -3.80
CA HIS A 71 5.25 7.73 -4.11
C HIS A 71 6.34 8.79 -4.33
N SER A 72 6.01 9.91 -5.00
CA SER A 72 6.94 11.02 -5.24
C SER A 72 7.45 11.68 -3.95
N ARG A 73 6.74 11.47 -2.83
CA ARG A 73 6.99 12.02 -1.50
C ARG A 73 7.33 10.93 -0.48
N LEU A 74 7.50 9.69 -0.91
CA LEU A 74 7.74 8.54 -0.03
C LEU A 74 9.17 8.56 0.51
N ALA A 75 9.32 8.67 1.82
CA ALA A 75 10.63 8.63 2.49
C ALA A 75 10.99 7.22 3.01
N TYR A 76 9.98 6.45 3.43
CA TYR A 76 10.17 5.15 4.07
C TYR A 76 8.94 4.27 3.90
N ILE A 77 9.14 2.97 3.73
CA ILE A 77 8.09 1.95 3.72
C ILE A 77 8.58 0.69 4.44
N THR A 78 7.72 0.08 5.24
CA THR A 78 7.95 -1.17 5.96
C THR A 78 6.68 -1.99 6.02
N ALA A 79 6.82 -3.29 6.24
CA ALA A 79 5.70 -4.17 6.54
C ALA A 79 6.03 -5.07 7.73
N SER A 80 5.01 -5.50 8.46
CA SER A 80 5.13 -6.45 9.55
C SER A 80 3.95 -7.44 9.59
N ASP A 81 4.20 -8.66 10.06
CA ASP A 81 3.14 -9.60 10.41
C ASP A 81 2.42 -9.06 11.65
N SER A 82 1.14 -8.75 11.53
CA SER A 82 0.41 -8.06 12.61
C SER A 82 0.16 -8.93 13.84
N ARG A 83 0.36 -10.25 13.77
CA ARG A 83 0.18 -11.16 14.92
C ARG A 83 1.48 -11.34 15.70
N LYS A 84 2.61 -11.37 15.01
CA LYS A 84 3.94 -11.63 15.59
C LYS A 84 4.83 -10.39 15.72
N ASP A 85 4.36 -9.24 15.22
CA ASP A 85 5.12 -7.99 15.12
C ASP A 85 6.52 -8.18 14.49
N THR A 86 6.59 -9.09 13.52
CA THR A 86 7.84 -9.45 12.85
C THR A 86 7.93 -8.69 11.54
N LYS A 87 9.04 -7.99 11.31
CA LYS A 87 9.27 -7.26 10.06
C LYS A 87 9.30 -8.20 8.86
N LEU A 88 8.62 -7.81 7.80
CA LEU A 88 8.56 -8.52 6.53
C LEU A 88 9.46 -7.85 5.51
N ARG A 89 9.93 -8.61 4.52
CA ARG A 89 10.73 -8.07 3.42
C ARG A 89 9.82 -7.30 2.47
N VAL A 90 10.18 -6.04 2.21
CA VAL A 90 9.50 -5.18 1.24
C VAL A 90 10.47 -4.85 0.12
N SER A 91 10.06 -5.06 -1.13
CA SER A 91 10.87 -4.75 -2.31
C SER A 91 10.03 -4.00 -3.35
N LYS A 92 10.60 -2.93 -3.93
CA LYS A 92 9.95 -2.19 -5.00
C LYS A 92 10.01 -3.00 -6.29
N ILE A 93 8.89 -3.04 -7.02
CA ILE A 93 8.84 -3.66 -8.35
C ILE A 93 9.21 -2.61 -9.40
N GLU A 94 10.41 -2.72 -9.98
CA GLU A 94 10.91 -1.75 -10.97
C GLU A 94 10.37 -2.00 -12.39
N LYS A 95 10.00 -3.25 -12.71
CA LYS A 95 9.44 -3.59 -14.02
C LYS A 95 7.95 -3.30 -14.04
N ALA A 96 7.49 -2.62 -15.08
CA ALA A 96 6.06 -2.44 -15.31
C ALA A 96 5.37 -3.81 -15.41
N ARG A 97 4.30 -4.00 -14.63
CA ARG A 97 3.43 -5.18 -14.73
C ARG A 97 2.10 -4.78 -15.36
N ALA A 98 1.51 -5.68 -16.14
CA ALA A 98 0.25 -5.41 -16.85
C ALA A 98 -0.96 -5.26 -15.90
N ASP A 99 -0.90 -5.88 -14.72
CA ASP A 99 -1.92 -5.84 -13.67
C ASP A 99 -1.82 -4.60 -12.76
N VAL A 100 -0.75 -3.81 -12.87
CA VAL A 100 -0.58 -2.56 -12.14
C VAL A 100 -1.00 -1.39 -13.02
N LYS A 101 -2.09 -0.71 -12.63
CA LYS A 101 -2.60 0.47 -13.35
C LYS A 101 -1.54 1.58 -13.39
N LYS A 102 -1.44 2.28 -14.53
CA LYS A 102 -0.60 3.48 -14.67
C LYS A 102 -0.94 4.51 -13.57
N GLY A 103 0.09 5.14 -13.01
CA GLY A 103 -0.04 6.07 -11.88
C GLY A 103 0.09 5.41 -10.50
N TYR A 104 0.42 4.12 -10.46
CA TYR A 104 0.72 3.39 -9.22
C TYR A 104 2.10 2.75 -9.28
N VAL A 105 2.76 2.71 -8.12
CA VAL A 105 4.02 1.99 -7.91
C VAL A 105 3.78 0.83 -6.96
N ALA A 106 4.22 -0.36 -7.36
CA ALA A 106 4.00 -1.59 -6.62
C ALA A 106 5.20 -1.96 -5.74
N TYR A 107 4.90 -2.44 -4.54
CA TYR A 107 5.83 -2.97 -3.56
C TYR A 107 5.41 -4.39 -3.22
N LYS A 108 6.31 -5.34 -3.45
CA LYS A 108 6.13 -6.72 -3.04
C LYS A 108 6.45 -6.86 -1.55
N VAL A 109 5.51 -7.42 -0.81
CA VAL A 109 5.64 -7.77 0.60
C VAL A 109 5.68 -9.28 0.71
N GLU A 110 6.79 -9.82 1.23
CA GLU A 110 6.95 -11.26 1.43
C GLU A 110 6.42 -11.69 2.80
N LEU A 111 5.55 -12.69 2.79
CA LEU A 111 4.90 -13.22 3.97
C LEU A 111 5.82 -14.19 4.70
N LEU A 112 5.76 -14.16 6.03
CA LEU A 112 6.55 -15.07 6.86
C LEU A 112 6.09 -16.53 6.72
N ASN A 113 4.77 -16.74 6.64
CA ASN A 113 4.18 -18.04 6.41
C ASN A 113 3.33 -17.99 5.14
N MET A 114 3.35 -19.07 4.36
CA MET A 114 2.51 -19.21 3.19
C MET A 114 1.04 -19.27 3.60
N ILE A 115 0.17 -18.61 2.84
CA ILE A 115 -1.27 -18.67 3.04
C ILE A 115 -1.80 -19.87 2.24
N PRO A 116 -2.28 -20.95 2.89
CA PRO A 116 -2.87 -22.07 2.16
C PRO A 116 -4.17 -21.64 1.47
N PRO A 117 -4.71 -22.43 0.50
CA PRO A 117 -6.03 -22.18 -0.08
C PRO A 117 -7.09 -22.00 1.01
N SER A 118 -7.94 -20.96 0.88
CA SER A 118 -8.91 -20.55 1.91
C SER A 118 -8.32 -20.12 3.25
N GLY A 119 -7.00 -20.01 3.35
CA GLY A 119 -6.28 -19.51 4.50
C GLY A 119 -6.33 -17.98 4.62
N LYS A 120 -5.85 -17.48 5.76
CA LYS A 120 -5.83 -16.05 6.07
C LYS A 120 -4.50 -15.59 6.67
N ALA A 121 -4.08 -14.38 6.34
CA ALA A 121 -2.97 -13.69 7.00
C ALA A 121 -3.35 -12.25 7.34
N VAL A 122 -2.66 -11.67 8.33
CA VAL A 122 -2.85 -10.26 8.70
C VAL A 122 -1.51 -9.56 8.65
N VAL A 123 -1.42 -8.52 7.82
CA VAL A 123 -0.18 -7.77 7.56
C VAL A 123 -0.44 -6.30 7.76
N THR A 124 0.50 -5.61 8.40
CA THR A 124 0.49 -4.15 8.51
C THR A 124 1.57 -3.60 7.59
N VAL A 125 1.21 -2.69 6.68
CA VAL A 125 2.15 -1.89 5.89
C VAL A 125 2.15 -0.48 6.45
N GLU A 126 3.32 0.07 6.76
CA GLU A 126 3.49 1.43 7.24
C GLU A 126 4.43 2.19 6.30
N TYR A 127 4.07 3.41 5.95
CA TYR A 127 4.92 4.30 5.17
C TYR A 127 4.80 5.75 5.59
N HIS A 128 5.85 6.51 5.30
CA HIS A 128 5.98 7.92 5.65
C HIS A 128 6.13 8.79 4.39
N LEU A 129 5.34 9.86 4.32
CA LEU A 129 5.39 10.85 3.27
C LEU A 129 5.95 12.17 3.82
N VAL A 130 6.97 12.69 3.17
CA VAL A 130 7.60 13.98 3.48
C VAL A 130 7.16 15.03 2.48
N GLU A 131 7.01 16.29 2.90
CA GLU A 131 6.58 17.39 2.01
C GLU A 131 5.25 17.12 1.29
N TYR A 132 4.36 16.31 1.88
CA TYR A 132 3.05 15.98 1.31
C TYR A 132 1.93 16.94 1.77
N LEU A 133 2.11 17.60 2.91
CA LEU A 133 1.22 18.65 3.41
C LEU A 133 1.58 19.98 2.74
N GLU A 134 0.63 20.58 2.04
CA GLU A 134 0.84 21.83 1.30
C GLU A 134 0.49 23.05 2.16
N PRO A 135 1.43 23.97 2.46
CA PRO A 135 1.12 25.19 3.21
C PRO A 135 0.09 26.07 2.50
N PHE A 136 -0.93 26.52 3.22
CA PHE A 136 -1.96 27.40 2.70
C PHE A 136 -2.34 28.50 3.71
N PRO A 137 -2.16 29.79 3.40
CA PRO A 137 -1.46 30.31 2.22
C PRO A 137 0.04 30.01 2.29
N THR A 138 0.72 30.11 1.14
CA THR A 138 2.17 29.87 1.04
C THR A 138 3.01 30.91 1.78
N LYS A 139 2.44 32.09 2.05
CA LYS A 139 3.09 33.18 2.79
C LYS A 139 2.17 33.62 3.91
N ILE A 140 2.72 33.67 5.12
CA ILE A 140 2.03 34.09 6.33
C ILE A 140 2.84 35.21 7.00
N THR A 141 2.16 36.09 7.73
CA THR A 141 2.84 37.02 8.64
C THR A 141 3.25 36.28 9.92
N GLN A 142 4.11 36.88 10.74
CA GLN A 142 4.56 36.25 11.99
C GLN A 142 3.40 35.97 12.97
N ALA A 143 2.30 36.71 12.91
CA ALA A 143 1.16 36.58 13.81
C ALA A 143 0.10 35.59 13.32
N ASP A 144 0.22 35.09 12.08
CA ASP A 144 -0.80 34.24 11.47
C ASP A 144 -0.62 32.77 11.85
N THR A 145 -1.74 32.07 12.02
CA THR A 145 -1.77 30.61 12.15
C THR A 145 -1.52 29.95 10.79
N GLN A 146 -0.61 28.98 10.75
CA GLN A 146 -0.36 28.19 9.54
C GLN A 146 -1.48 27.15 9.34
N PHE A 147 -2.11 27.15 8.16
CA PHE A 147 -2.94 26.03 7.69
C PHE A 147 -2.19 25.21 6.65
N VAL A 148 -2.59 23.95 6.51
CA VAL A 148 -2.04 23.03 5.51
C VAL A 148 -3.17 22.31 4.80
N ILE A 149 -2.94 21.96 3.55
CA ILE A 149 -3.87 21.16 2.75
C ILE A 149 -3.32 19.75 2.66
N TYR A 150 -4.17 18.77 2.95
CA TYR A 150 -3.92 17.37 2.66
C TYR A 150 -4.82 16.90 1.51
N LYS A 151 -4.22 16.24 0.51
CA LYS A 151 -4.92 15.68 -0.65
C LYS A 151 -4.80 14.16 -0.62
N GLY A 152 -5.91 13.48 -0.37
CA GLY A 152 -5.95 12.03 -0.21
C GLY A 152 -6.90 11.31 -1.16
N ASN A 153 -6.93 9.99 -1.03
CA ASN A 153 -7.96 9.12 -1.60
C ASN A 153 -8.86 8.62 -0.45
N ALA A 154 -10.18 8.58 -0.59
CA ALA A 154 -11.08 8.04 0.44
C ALA A 154 -11.00 6.49 0.53
N HIS A 155 -10.61 5.85 -0.58
CA HIS A 155 -10.49 4.39 -0.72
C HIS A 155 -9.05 3.90 -0.56
N VAL A 156 -8.87 2.65 -0.16
CA VAL A 156 -7.55 2.01 -0.08
C VAL A 156 -7.12 1.60 -1.49
N SER A 157 -5.95 2.08 -1.91
CA SER A 157 -5.33 1.68 -3.16
C SER A 157 -4.96 0.19 -3.11
N SER A 158 -5.58 -0.62 -3.97
CA SER A 158 -5.36 -2.07 -4.04
C SER A 158 -5.44 -2.57 -5.48
N ILE A 159 -4.58 -3.54 -5.83
CA ILE A 159 -4.70 -4.32 -7.08
C ILE A 159 -5.70 -5.46 -6.96
N TYR A 160 -5.98 -5.87 -5.72
CA TYR A 160 -6.89 -6.96 -5.37
C TYR A 160 -8.29 -6.42 -5.09
N PRO A 161 -9.35 -7.22 -5.30
CA PRO A 161 -10.70 -6.87 -4.87
C PRO A 161 -10.76 -6.65 -3.36
N VAL A 162 -11.37 -5.54 -2.96
CA VAL A 162 -11.46 -5.13 -1.55
C VAL A 162 -12.85 -5.46 -1.03
N THR A 163 -12.93 -6.42 -0.11
CA THR A 163 -14.18 -6.92 0.48
C THR A 163 -14.78 -5.89 1.43
N GLN A 164 -13.96 -5.32 2.32
CA GLN A 164 -14.30 -4.26 3.23
C GLN A 164 -13.13 -3.31 3.39
N GLU A 165 -13.41 -2.01 3.50
CA GLU A 165 -12.39 -1.04 3.84
C GLU A 165 -12.90 0.12 4.68
N THR A 166 -11.99 0.72 5.43
CA THR A 166 -12.23 1.97 6.16
C THR A 166 -10.97 2.80 6.13
N THR A 167 -11.11 4.10 5.86
CA THR A 167 -10.01 5.07 5.96
C THR A 167 -10.27 6.02 7.10
N VAL A 168 -9.33 6.08 8.04
CA VAL A 168 -9.31 6.99 9.16
C VAL A 168 -8.22 8.02 8.93
N VAL A 169 -8.55 9.31 9.05
CA VAL A 169 -7.59 10.40 9.06
C VAL A 169 -7.52 10.98 10.46
N LEU A 170 -6.34 10.94 11.08
CA LEU A 170 -6.06 11.57 12.37
C LEU A 170 -5.60 13.00 12.12
N LEU A 171 -6.35 13.95 12.67
CA LEU A 171 -6.14 15.39 12.52
C LEU A 171 -5.20 15.91 13.61
N PRO A 172 -4.43 16.98 13.35
CA PRO A 172 -3.68 17.67 14.39
C PRO A 172 -4.62 18.26 15.44
N ASN A 173 -4.05 18.56 16.61
CA ASN A 173 -4.72 19.37 17.61
C ASN A 173 -4.86 20.80 17.06
N GLY A 174 -6.00 21.08 16.44
CA GLY A 174 -6.23 22.33 15.74
C GLY A 174 -7.64 22.40 15.15
N LYS A 175 -7.91 23.51 14.47
CA LYS A 175 -9.18 23.74 13.81
C LYS A 175 -9.14 23.14 12.40
N LEU A 176 -10.02 22.19 12.13
CA LEU A 176 -10.34 21.76 10.77
C LEU A 176 -11.22 22.85 10.13
N GLU A 177 -10.73 23.52 9.09
CA GLU A 177 -11.48 24.55 8.38
C GLU A 177 -12.50 23.93 7.42
N SER A 178 -12.11 22.89 6.68
CA SER A 178 -13.00 22.21 5.74
C SER A 178 -12.53 20.81 5.40
N HIS A 179 -13.47 19.92 5.08
CA HIS A 179 -13.19 18.59 4.57
C HIS A 179 -14.14 18.23 3.44
N THR A 180 -13.69 17.37 2.53
CA THR A 180 -14.55 16.80 1.49
C THR A 180 -15.37 15.64 2.07
N THR A 181 -16.68 15.64 1.81
CA THR A 181 -17.60 14.59 2.23
C THR A 181 -17.73 13.54 1.14
N VAL A 182 -17.37 12.29 1.46
CA VAL A 182 -17.53 11.11 0.59
C VAL A 182 -18.37 10.08 1.36
N PRO A 183 -19.69 10.03 1.17
CA PRO A 183 -20.57 9.20 1.99
C PRO A 183 -20.21 7.70 1.95
N PRO A 184 -20.22 6.99 3.10
CA PRO A 184 -20.36 7.52 4.45
C PRO A 184 -19.07 8.24 4.94
N THR A 185 -19.23 9.43 5.50
CA THR A 185 -18.16 10.18 6.18
C THR A 185 -18.62 10.53 7.58
N ARG A 186 -17.74 10.37 8.58
CA ARG A 186 -17.99 10.74 9.97
C ARG A 186 -16.80 11.48 10.57
N LEU A 187 -17.04 12.68 11.09
CA LEU A 187 -16.08 13.43 11.87
C LEU A 187 -16.38 13.25 13.36
N ASP A 188 -15.38 12.82 14.13
CA ASP A 188 -15.45 12.66 15.59
C ASP A 188 -14.19 13.27 16.23
N ALA A 189 -14.36 14.44 16.84
CA ALA A 189 -13.26 15.26 17.37
C ALA A 189 -12.10 15.42 16.37
N TYR A 190 -10.98 14.72 16.60
CA TYR A 190 -9.76 14.76 15.79
C TYR A 190 -9.64 13.58 14.81
N LYS A 191 -10.74 12.85 14.57
CA LYS A 191 -10.77 11.66 13.72
C LYS A 191 -11.82 11.82 12.62
N LEU A 192 -11.37 11.87 11.37
CA LEU A 192 -12.25 11.85 10.20
C LEU A 192 -12.26 10.45 9.59
N THR A 193 -13.41 9.82 9.47
CA THR A 193 -13.57 8.46 8.96
C THR A 193 -14.34 8.45 7.65
N TYR A 194 -13.78 7.79 6.64
CA TYR A 194 -14.40 7.47 5.36
C TYR A 194 -14.68 5.96 5.29
N GLY A 195 -15.92 5.60 4.97
CA GLY A 195 -16.39 4.23 5.03
C GLY A 195 -17.18 3.92 6.32
N PRO A 196 -17.52 2.65 6.56
CA PRO A 196 -17.04 1.47 5.83
C PRO A 196 -17.55 1.40 4.39
N TYR A 197 -16.69 0.99 3.46
CA TYR A 197 -17.06 0.65 2.09
C TYR A 197 -16.95 -0.86 1.91
N SER A 198 -17.85 -1.45 1.11
CA SER A 198 -17.88 -2.89 0.85
C SER A 198 -17.75 -3.17 -0.64
N ASN A 199 -17.10 -4.27 -0.99
CA ASN A 199 -16.98 -4.78 -2.37
C ASN A 199 -16.46 -3.73 -3.36
N GLN A 200 -15.35 -3.08 -3.01
CA GLN A 200 -14.71 -2.09 -3.88
C GLN A 200 -13.86 -2.77 -4.94
N LYS A 201 -13.90 -2.21 -6.14
CA LYS A 201 -13.12 -2.70 -7.29
C LYS A 201 -11.64 -2.36 -7.12
N PRO A 202 -10.73 -3.14 -7.73
CA PRO A 202 -9.32 -2.76 -7.83
C PRO A 202 -9.16 -1.32 -8.34
N PHE A 203 -8.21 -0.59 -7.76
CA PHE A 203 -7.89 0.81 -8.09
C PHE A 203 -9.07 1.80 -7.97
N THR A 204 -10.03 1.55 -7.07
CA THR A 204 -11.06 2.54 -6.73
C THR A 204 -10.40 3.79 -6.13
N PHE A 205 -10.75 4.96 -6.67
CA PHE A 205 -10.12 6.22 -6.29
C PHE A 205 -11.15 7.34 -6.25
N VAL A 206 -11.29 7.96 -5.08
CA VAL A 206 -12.12 9.16 -4.87
C VAL A 206 -11.29 10.16 -4.09
N CYS A 207 -10.94 11.26 -4.74
CA CYS A 207 -10.11 12.29 -4.13
C CYS A 207 -10.86 13.03 -3.02
N PHE A 208 -10.16 13.31 -1.91
CA PHE A 208 -10.64 14.22 -0.87
C PHE A 208 -9.56 15.25 -0.51
N PHE A 209 -10.03 16.40 -0.04
CA PHE A 209 -9.21 17.52 0.43
C PHE A 209 -9.57 17.82 1.88
N LEU A 210 -8.54 18.07 2.71
CA LEU A 210 -8.66 18.59 4.07
C LEU A 210 -7.90 19.91 4.16
N LYS A 211 -8.46 20.87 4.88
CA LYS A 211 -7.85 22.15 5.25
C LYS A 211 -8.15 22.46 6.70
#